data_AF-A0A1H3XC71-F1
#
_entry.id   AF-A0A1H3XC71-F1
#
_cell.length_a   1.000
_cell.length_b   1.000
_cell.length_c   1.000
_cell.angle_alpha   90.00
_cell.angle_beta   90.00
_cell.angle_gamma   90.00
#
_symmetry.space_group_name_H-M   'P 1'
#
loop_
_entity.id
_entity.type
_entity.pdbx_description
1 polymer ?
#
loop_
_entity_poly.entity_id
_entity_poly.type
_entity_poly.pdbx_seq_one_letter_code
_entity_poly.pdbx_strand_id
1 'polypeptide(L)'
;MIDFIVKYWVQELFALVIALITWLVRQVKCKKKEYKVLNEAIMALLHDRLYKACSFLIHKGFCTVEDRQNLEYLDVPYKVLGGNGTVESLYHKCMEMPLTDGHSDNANKNNEEE
;
A
#
# COMPACT_ATOMS: atom_id res chain seq x y z
N MET A 1 -37.25 44.68 21.61
CA MET A 1 -38.03 43.69 20.83
C MET A 1 -37.20 43.03 19.74
N ILE A 2 -36.34 43.77 19.03
CA ILE A 2 -35.40 43.24 18.02
C ILE A 2 -34.37 42.28 18.64
N ASP A 3 -33.88 42.55 19.85
CA ASP A 3 -32.92 41.68 20.55
C ASP A 3 -33.44 40.25 20.81
N PHE A 4 -34.75 40.11 20.98
CA PHE A 4 -35.37 38.80 21.19
C PHE A 4 -35.38 38.01 19.87
N ILE A 5 -35.78 38.64 18.77
CA ILE A 5 -35.80 38.02 17.44
C ILE A 5 -34.39 37.63 16.99
N VAL A 6 -33.39 38.50 17.17
CA VAL A 6 -31.99 38.21 16.82
C VAL A 6 -31.44 37.07 17.68
N LYS A 7 -31.67 37.06 18.99
CA LYS A 7 -31.15 36.03 19.89
C LYS A 7 -31.68 34.63 19.57
N TYR A 8 -32.98 34.49 19.30
CA TYR A 8 -33.58 33.19 18.99
C TYR A 8 -33.31 32.71 17.56
N TRP A 9 -33.34 33.61 16.57
CA TRP A 9 -33.03 33.22 15.18
C TRP A 9 -31.57 32.84 14.98
N VAL A 10 -30.65 33.54 15.65
CA VAL A 10 -29.22 33.24 15.57
C VAL A 10 -28.92 31.91 16.26
N GLN A 11 -29.57 31.61 17.40
CA GLN A 11 -29.36 30.34 18.10
C GLN A 11 -29.84 29.13 17.30
N GLU A 12 -31.02 29.20 16.67
CA GLU A 12 -31.55 28.14 15.79
C GLU A 12 -30.67 27.95 14.54
N LEU A 13 -30.19 29.04 13.94
CA LEU A 13 -29.23 28.97 12.83
C LEU A 13 -27.95 28.23 13.24
N PHE A 14 -27.36 28.58 14.38
CA PHE A 14 -26.15 27.90 14.87
C PHE A 14 -26.40 26.42 15.18
N ALA A 15 -27.54 26.08 15.79
CA ALA A 15 -27.91 24.69 16.04
C ALA A 15 -28.04 23.87 14.73
N LEU A 16 -28.67 24.45 13.70
CA LEU A 16 -28.81 23.84 12.39
C LEU A 16 -27.44 23.67 11.71
N VAL A 17 -26.57 24.67 11.79
CA VAL A 17 -25.20 24.61 11.25
C VAL A 17 -24.39 23.52 11.96
N ILE A 18 -24.45 23.43 13.29
CA ILE A 18 -23.75 22.39 14.07
C ILE A 18 -24.28 21.00 13.72
N ALA A 19 -25.59 20.84 13.57
CA ALA A 19 -26.20 19.58 13.17
C ALA A 19 -25.72 19.15 11.77
N LEU A 20 -25.67 20.09 10.82
CA LEU A 20 -25.21 19.85 9.45
C LEU A 20 -23.72 19.49 9.40
N ILE A 21 -22.86 20.21 10.14
CA ILE A 21 -21.44 19.87 10.28
C ILE A 21 -21.28 18.48 10.92
N THR A 22 -22.02 18.18 11.98
CA THR A 22 -21.94 16.88 12.67
C THR A 22 -22.36 15.74 11.74
N TRP A 23 -23.38 15.94 10.92
CA TRP A 23 -23.81 14.99 9.90
C TRP A 23 -22.73 14.76 8.82
N LEU A 24 -22.13 15.84 8.30
CA LEU A 24 -21.02 15.76 7.34
C LEU A 24 -19.80 15.03 7.93
N VAL A 25 -19.41 15.34 9.17
CA VAL A 25 -18.30 14.66 9.86
C VAL A 25 -18.60 13.17 10.04
N ARG A 26 -19.85 12.81 10.39
CA ARG A 26 -20.26 11.40 10.50
C ARG A 26 -20.15 10.67 9.15
N GLN A 27 -20.61 11.29 8.07
CA GLN A 27 -20.48 10.74 6.71
C GLN A 27 -19.00 10.45 6.35
N VAL A 28 -18.11 11.43 6.56
CA VAL A 28 -16.68 11.27 6.26
C VAL A 28 -16.04 10.19 7.13
N LYS A 29 -16.40 10.12 8.43
CA LYS A 29 -15.88 9.08 9.34
C LYS A 29 -16.28 7.67 8.91
N CYS A 30 -17.52 7.47 8.45
CA CYS A 30 -17.96 6.16 7.95
C CYS A 30 -17.14 5.75 6.72
N LYS A 31 -16.96 6.65 5.75
CA LYS A 31 -16.13 6.38 4.57
C LYS A 31 -14.68 6.08 4.92
N LYS A 32 -14.10 6.79 5.89
CA LYS A 32 -12.72 6.55 6.34
C LYS A 32 -12.50 5.14 6.91
N LYS A 33 -13.52 4.51 7.51
CA LYS A 33 -13.40 3.13 8.00
C LYS A 33 -13.26 2.13 6.84
N GLU A 34 -14.08 2.28 5.80
CA GLU A 34 -14.03 1.44 4.60
C GLU A 34 -12.66 1.56 3.91
N TYR A 35 -12.16 2.79 3.74
CA TYR A 35 -10.83 3.02 3.15
C TYR A 35 -9.69 2.44 3.97
N LYS A 36 -9.79 2.44 5.31
CA LYS A 36 -8.77 1.81 6.17
C LYS A 36 -8.69 0.31 5.93
N VAL A 37 -9.82 -0.38 5.95
CA VAL A 37 -9.87 -1.84 5.72
C VAL A 37 -9.36 -2.17 4.32
N LEU A 38 -9.72 -1.37 3.31
CA LEU A 38 -9.22 -1.55 1.95
C LEU A 38 -7.70 -1.37 1.88
N ASN A 39 -7.15 -0.33 2.49
CA ASN A 39 -5.72 -0.08 2.52
C ASN A 39 -4.96 -1.20 3.25
N GLU A 40 -5.49 -1.71 4.36
CA GLU A 40 -4.92 -2.85 5.08
C GLU A 40 -4.94 -4.12 4.22
N ALA A 41 -6.02 -4.37 3.49
CA ALA A 41 -6.12 -5.52 2.59
C ALA A 41 -5.12 -5.42 1.40
N ILE A 42 -4.99 -4.23 0.80
CA ILE A 42 -4.01 -3.98 -0.28
C ILE A 42 -2.59 -4.15 0.25
N MET A 43 -2.30 -3.62 1.45
CA MET A 43 -1.01 -3.78 2.10
C MET A 43 -0.67 -5.26 2.34
N ALA A 44 -1.63 -6.06 2.80
CA ALA A 44 -1.45 -7.50 2.99
C ALA A 44 -1.17 -8.23 1.66
N LEU A 45 -1.84 -7.84 0.58
CA LEU A 45 -1.62 -8.42 -0.75
C LEU A 45 -0.27 -8.02 -1.33
N LEU A 46 0.15 -6.76 -1.19
CA LEU A 46 1.48 -6.30 -1.57
C LEU A 46 2.55 -7.05 -0.77
N HIS A 47 2.36 -7.21 0.54
CA HIS A 47 3.26 -7.96 1.39
C HIS A 47 3.45 -9.40 0.88
N ASP A 48 2.37 -10.13 0.63
CA ASP A 48 2.44 -11.51 0.10
C ASP A 48 3.16 -11.56 -1.26
N ARG A 49 2.83 -10.63 -2.17
CA ARG A 49 3.44 -10.57 -3.50
C ARG A 49 4.93 -10.24 -3.45
N LEU A 50 5.33 -9.24 -2.66
CA LEU A 50 6.74 -8.87 -2.45
C LEU A 50 7.50 -10.02 -1.79
N TYR A 51 6.93 -10.64 -0.76
CA TYR A 51 7.55 -11.79 -0.10
C TYR A 51 7.83 -12.92 -1.09
N LYS A 52 6.83 -13.33 -1.89
CA LYS A 52 6.98 -14.38 -2.91
C LYS A 52 8.04 -14.02 -3.95
N ALA A 53 8.00 -12.79 -4.48
CA ALA A 53 8.96 -12.34 -5.48
C ALA A 53 10.39 -12.32 -4.92
N CYS A 54 10.60 -11.73 -3.74
CA CYS A 54 11.90 -11.70 -3.08
C CYS A 54 12.40 -13.11 -2.73
N SER A 55 11.54 -13.97 -2.19
CA SER A 55 11.92 -15.37 -1.89
C SER A 55 12.35 -16.13 -3.14
N PHE A 56 11.63 -15.96 -4.26
CA PHE A 56 12.00 -16.56 -5.54
C PHE A 56 13.36 -16.08 -6.03
N LEU A 57 13.60 -14.77 -5.99
CA LEU A 57 14.85 -14.17 -6.43
C LEU A 57 16.03 -14.57 -5.54
N ILE A 58 15.83 -14.64 -4.23
CA ILE A 58 16.85 -15.12 -3.28
C ILE A 58 17.17 -16.59 -3.53
N HIS A 59 16.18 -17.42 -3.83
CA HIS A 59 16.39 -18.83 -4.18
C HIS A 59 17.13 -18.96 -5.53
N LYS A 60 16.84 -18.07 -6.48
CA LYS A 60 17.50 -18.00 -7.79
C LYS A 60 18.95 -17.52 -7.67
N GLY A 61 19.27 -16.67 -6.69
CA GLY A 61 20.62 -16.20 -6.37
C GLY A 61 21.12 -15.03 -7.23
N PHE A 62 20.31 -14.57 -8.19
CA PHE A 62 20.61 -13.43 -9.04
C PHE A 62 19.33 -12.65 -9.40
N CYS A 63 19.48 -11.37 -9.76
CA CYS A 63 18.38 -10.50 -10.18
C CYS A 63 18.67 -9.90 -11.55
N THR A 64 17.65 -9.83 -12.41
CA THR A 64 17.72 -9.01 -13.63
C THR A 64 17.36 -7.55 -13.33
N VAL A 65 17.64 -6.66 -14.27
CA VAL A 65 17.21 -5.25 -14.17
C VAL A 65 15.67 -5.15 -14.10
N GLU A 66 14.97 -5.97 -14.89
CA GLU A 66 13.50 -6.03 -14.89
C GLU A 66 12.95 -6.52 -13.55
N ASP A 67 13.57 -7.54 -12.95
CA ASP A 67 13.19 -8.05 -11.63
C ASP A 67 13.27 -6.95 -10.57
N ARG A 68 14.35 -6.16 -10.60
CA ARG A 68 14.54 -5.04 -9.67
C ARG A 68 13.51 -3.93 -9.88
N GLN A 69 13.24 -3.54 -11.12
CA GLN A 69 12.24 -2.54 -11.45
C GLN A 69 10.83 -2.98 -11.02
N ASN A 70 10.49 -4.25 -11.24
CA ASN A 70 9.21 -4.80 -10.82
C ASN A 70 9.09 -4.84 -9.28
N LEU A 71 10.15 -5.18 -8.56
CA LEU A 71 10.17 -5.11 -7.09
C LEU A 71 9.99 -3.67 -6.60
N GLU A 72 10.71 -2.70 -7.18
CA GLU A 72 10.58 -1.29 -6.83
C GLU A 72 9.16 -0.76 -7.08
N TYR A 73 8.56 -1.13 -8.20
CA TYR A 73 7.18 -0.76 -8.53
C TYR A 73 6.18 -1.27 -7.49
N LEU A 74 6.43 -2.42 -6.88
CA LEU A 74 5.61 -2.97 -5.79
C LEU A 74 5.95 -2.36 -4.42
N ASP A 75 7.22 -2.07 -4.16
CA ASP A 75 7.71 -1.55 -2.88
C ASP A 75 7.28 -0.09 -2.63
N VAL A 76 7.22 0.74 -3.68
CA VAL A 76 6.79 2.15 -3.57
C VAL A 76 5.40 2.30 -2.93
N PRO A 77 4.32 1.72 -3.49
CA PRO A 77 2.99 1.81 -2.88
C PRO A 77 2.92 1.06 -1.53
N TYR A 78 3.76 0.03 -1.33
CA TYR A 78 3.80 -0.72 -0.08
C TYR A 78 4.33 0.13 1.09
N LYS A 79 5.42 0.88 0.88
CA LYS A 79 5.98 1.82 1.85
C LYS A 79 5.01 2.95 2.18
N VAL A 80 4.28 3.47 1.19
CA VAL A 80 3.26 4.50 1.39
C VAL A 80 2.11 4.01 2.30
N LEU A 81 1.76 2.72 2.22
CA LEU A 81 0.69 2.12 3.03
C LEU A 81 1.11 1.81 4.48
N GLY A 82 2.40 1.92 4.81
CA GLY A 82 2.94 1.76 6.16
C GLY A 82 4.16 0.83 6.23
N GLY A 83 4.36 -0.02 5.24
CA GLY A 83 5.49 -0.97 5.17
C GLY A 83 5.56 -1.98 6.32
N ASN A 84 6.40 -3.01 6.15
CA ASN A 84 6.79 -3.93 7.22
C ASN A 84 8.30 -4.20 7.08
N GLY A 85 9.04 -4.08 8.19
CA GLY A 85 10.50 -4.24 8.19
C GLY A 85 10.97 -5.60 7.67
N THR A 86 10.17 -6.67 7.78
CA THR A 86 10.52 -7.98 7.24
C THR A 86 10.64 -7.96 5.72
N VAL A 87 9.63 -7.43 5.01
CA VAL A 87 9.64 -7.35 3.54
C VAL A 87 10.71 -6.37 3.07
N GLU A 88 10.92 -5.28 3.79
CA GLU A 88 11.97 -4.31 3.48
C GLU A 88 13.37 -4.94 3.54
N SER A 89 13.66 -5.74 4.56
CA SER A 89 14.94 -6.48 4.63
C SER A 89 15.14 -7.45 3.46
N LEU A 90 14.07 -8.14 3.04
CA LEU A 90 14.09 -9.05 1.89
C LEU A 90 14.31 -8.29 0.59
N TYR A 91 13.66 -7.14 0.43
CA TYR A 91 13.84 -6.24 -0.72
C TYR A 91 15.27 -5.74 -0.82
N HIS A 92 15.86 -5.26 0.29
CA HIS A 92 17.26 -4.82 0.33
C HIS A 92 18.22 -5.95 -0.07
N LYS A 93 18.01 -7.15 0.49
CA LYS A 93 18.79 -8.32 0.13
C LYS A 93 18.70 -8.61 -1.38
N CYS A 94 17.53 -8.46 -1.99
CA CYS A 94 17.37 -8.64 -3.43
C CYS A 94 18.09 -7.55 -4.25
N MET A 95 18.15 -6.31 -3.77
CA MET A 95 18.90 -5.23 -4.43
C MET A 95 20.42 -5.37 -4.32
N GLU A 96 20.91 -6.09 -3.30
CA GLU A 96 22.32 -6.39 -3.12
C GLU A 96 22.81 -7.60 -3.95
N MET A 97 21.89 -8.43 -4.47
CA MET A 97 22.24 -9.60 -5.28
C MET A 97 22.90 -9.22 -6.61
N PRO A 98 23.78 -10.07 -7.17
CA PRO A 98 24.41 -9.80 -8.46
C PRO A 98 23.37 -9.57 -9.56
N LEU A 99 23.65 -8.56 -10.40
CA LEU A 99 22.87 -8.26 -11.59
C LEU A 99 23.31 -9.20 -12.71
N THR A 100 22.33 -9.87 -13.30
CA THR A 100 22.53 -10.61 -14.55
C THR A 100 21.76 -9.89 -15.65
N ASP A 101 22.46 -9.47 -16.69
CA ASP A 101 21.88 -9.18 -17.99
C ASP A 101 21.20 -10.46 -18.48
N GLY A 102 19.89 -10.42 -18.72
CA GLY A 102 19.03 -11.60 -18.93
C GLY A 102 19.32 -12.44 -20.18
N HIS A 103 20.58 -12.81 -20.42
CA HIS A 103 21.05 -13.57 -21.57
C HIS A 103 22.00 -14.73 -21.26
N SER A 104 22.20 -15.10 -19.99
CA SER A 104 22.95 -16.33 -19.66
C SER A 104 22.01 -17.50 -19.29
N ASP A 105 21.93 -18.44 -20.24
CA ASP A 105 22.02 -19.88 -20.02
C ASP A 105 20.81 -20.61 -19.41
N ASN A 106 19.79 -20.82 -20.23
CA ASN A 106 18.89 -21.97 -20.13
C ASN A 106 19.53 -23.23 -20.79
N ALA A 107 20.83 -23.45 -20.56
CA ALA A 107 21.64 -24.47 -21.23
C ALA A 107 21.87 -25.75 -20.40
N ASN A 108 21.18 -25.97 -19.28
CA ASN A 108 21.40 -27.19 -18.49
C ASN A 108 20.14 -27.82 -17.89
N LYS A 109 19.10 -28.05 -18.71
CA LYS A 109 17.95 -28.90 -18.35
C LYS A 109 17.51 -29.89 -19.44
N ASN A 110 18.41 -30.27 -20.36
CA ASN A 110 18.11 -31.26 -21.40
C ASN A 110 18.89 -32.59 -21.28
N ASN A 111 19.58 -32.86 -20.17
CA ASN A 111 20.51 -34.00 -20.08
C ASN A 111 20.25 -35.02 -18.94
N GLU A 112 19.05 -35.12 -18.34
CA GLU A 112 18.84 -36.11 -17.26
C GLU A 112 17.51 -36.89 -17.26
N GLU A 113 16.64 -36.79 -18.25
CA GLU A 113 15.47 -37.70 -18.33
C GLU A 113 15.30 -38.25 -19.75
N GLU A 114 16.21 -39.17 -20.09
CA GLU A 114 15.99 -40.33 -20.99
C GLU A 114 15.16 -41.40 -20.26
#